data_AF-A0A3D1SF74-F1
#
_entry.id   AF-A0A3D1SF74-F1
#
_cell.length_a   1.000
_cell.length_b   1.000
_cell.length_c   1.000
_cell.angle_alpha   90.00
_cell.angle_beta   90.00
_cell.angle_gamma   90.00
#
_symmetry.space_group_name_H-M   'P 1'
#
loop_
_entity.id
_entity.type
_entity.pdbx_description
1 polymer ?
#
loop_
_entity_poly.entity_id
_entity_poly.type
_entity_poly.pdbx_seq_one_letter_code
_entity_poly.pdbx_strand_id
1 'polypeptide(L)'
;MGKKRKSKNNVFVSAFSDAEEKKRLEKRYPAVVILKVLNVILTSIFALFLGIIAPICIILGTDDPAYAEYYSTKIWLISSILYTIGLFALMLGKAKIASIIHSVAAVGTLITFFGYLEFFKDGSEGGCPMWYYLPCLGIAAITITITLLTNIPKWRKSRNDKKNEKVPSILGDK
;
A
#
# COMPACT_ATOMS: atom_id res chain seq x y z
N MET A 1 -12.56 -11.01 -57.03
CA MET A 1 -11.38 -10.26 -56.54
C MET A 1 -11.84 -9.08 -55.68
N GLY A 2 -11.82 -9.21 -54.35
CA GLY A 2 -12.16 -8.12 -53.42
C GLY A 2 -10.98 -7.80 -52.53
N LYS A 3 -10.20 -6.77 -52.87
CA LYS A 3 -9.11 -6.25 -52.03
C LYS A 3 -9.72 -5.61 -50.78
N LYS A 4 -9.88 -6.38 -49.68
CA LYS A 4 -10.18 -5.81 -48.35
C LYS A 4 -8.95 -5.04 -47.88
N ARG A 5 -8.99 -3.70 -48.02
CA ARG A 5 -8.08 -2.77 -47.35
C ARG A 5 -8.16 -3.02 -45.84
N LYS A 6 -7.17 -3.71 -45.27
CA LYS A 6 -6.99 -3.79 -43.81
C LYS A 6 -6.87 -2.36 -43.29
N SER A 7 -7.72 -2.01 -42.33
CA SER A 7 -7.73 -0.74 -41.59
C SER A 7 -6.33 -0.48 -41.02
N LYS A 8 -5.54 0.35 -41.72
CA LYS A 8 -4.26 0.87 -41.22
C LYS A 8 -4.46 1.79 -40.00
N ASN A 9 -5.66 2.33 -39.82
CA ASN A 9 -5.97 3.26 -38.74
C ASN A 9 -5.88 2.59 -37.35
N ASN A 10 -6.27 1.32 -37.21
CA ASN A 10 -6.26 0.66 -35.90
C ASN A 10 -4.85 0.34 -35.40
N VAL A 11 -3.93 0.00 -36.31
CA VAL A 11 -2.52 -0.29 -35.98
C VAL A 11 -1.77 1.00 -35.67
N PHE A 12 -2.07 2.08 -36.40
CA PHE A 12 -1.45 3.38 -36.15
C PHE A 12 -1.89 3.99 -34.82
N VAL A 13 -3.17 3.87 -34.47
CA VAL A 13 -3.72 4.33 -33.18
C VAL A 13 -3.16 3.51 -32.01
N SER A 14 -3.01 2.18 -32.15
CA SER A 14 -2.41 1.36 -31.08
C SER A 14 -0.92 1.67 -30.90
N ALA A 15 -0.16 1.83 -31.99
CA ALA A 15 1.25 2.17 -31.93
C ALA A 15 1.50 3.57 -31.35
N PHE A 16 0.63 4.54 -31.66
CA PHE A 16 0.68 5.87 -31.04
C PHE A 16 0.32 5.82 -29.56
N SER A 17 -0.74 5.08 -29.18
CA SER A 17 -1.11 4.86 -27.78
C SER A 17 0.03 4.21 -26.99
N ASP A 18 0.65 3.16 -27.54
CA ASP A 18 1.78 2.45 -26.91
C ASP A 18 3.02 3.34 -26.78
N ALA A 19 3.31 4.17 -27.78
CA ALA A 19 4.44 5.10 -27.75
C ALA A 19 4.23 6.25 -26.75
N GLU A 20 3.03 6.80 -26.69
CA GLU A 20 2.66 7.86 -25.75
C GLU A 20 2.61 7.33 -24.30
N GLU A 21 2.15 6.08 -24.12
CA GLU A 21 2.19 5.38 -22.84
C GLU A 21 3.62 5.03 -22.42
N LYS A 22 4.49 4.60 -23.34
CA LYS A 22 5.93 4.41 -23.08
C LYS A 22 6.59 5.71 -22.61
N LYS A 23 6.32 6.82 -23.29
CA LYS A 23 6.84 8.15 -22.90
C LYS A 23 6.33 8.59 -21.53
N ARG A 24 5.07 8.30 -21.19
CA ARG A 24 4.50 8.54 -19.85
C ARG A 24 5.12 7.63 -18.79
N LEU A 25 5.40 6.37 -19.11
CA LEU A 25 6.03 5.41 -18.19
C LEU A 25 7.49 5.77 -17.91
N GLU A 26 8.26 6.16 -18.93
CA GLU A 26 9.64 6.63 -18.78
C GLU A 26 9.72 7.90 -17.94
N LYS A 27 8.82 8.86 -18.17
CA LYS A 27 8.74 10.09 -17.35
C LYS A 27 8.30 9.81 -15.90
N ARG A 28 7.47 8.79 -15.67
CA ARG A 28 7.04 8.36 -14.32
C ARG A 28 8.08 7.51 -13.60
N TYR A 29 9.02 6.90 -14.31
CA TYR A 29 10.00 5.99 -13.73
C TYR A 29 10.82 6.61 -12.59
N PRO A 30 11.44 7.81 -12.73
CA PRO A 30 12.17 8.43 -11.62
C PRO A 30 11.25 8.80 -10.46
N ALA A 31 10.04 9.31 -10.73
CA ALA A 31 9.06 9.64 -9.69
C ALA A 31 8.61 8.40 -8.90
N VAL A 32 8.40 7.27 -9.58
CA VAL A 32 8.04 5.99 -8.95
C VAL A 32 9.18 5.45 -8.09
N VAL A 33 10.44 5.61 -8.52
CA VAL A 33 11.61 5.21 -7.74
C VAL A 33 11.72 6.08 -6.48
N ILE A 34 11.61 7.41 -6.62
CA ILE A 34 11.66 8.35 -5.48
C ILE A 34 10.53 8.04 -4.48
N LEU A 35 9.29 7.87 -4.96
CA LEU A 35 8.16 7.53 -4.11
C LEU A 35 8.38 6.21 -3.36
N LYS A 36 8.99 5.20 -4.00
CA LYS A 36 9.31 3.94 -3.32
C LYS A 36 10.39 4.08 -2.27
N VAL A 37 11.45 4.83 -2.55
CA VAL A 37 12.53 5.10 -1.57
C VAL A 37 11.97 5.86 -0.38
N LEU A 38 11.19 6.91 -0.63
CA LEU A 38 10.55 7.72 0.40
C LEU A 38 9.54 6.89 1.22
N ASN A 39 8.79 6.01 0.56
CA ASN A 39 7.90 5.05 1.22
C ASN A 39 8.66 4.16 2.20
N VAL A 40 9.77 3.54 1.76
CA VAL A 40 10.61 2.68 2.60
C VAL A 40 11.14 3.45 3.80
N ILE A 41 11.71 4.64 3.60
CA ILE A 41 12.27 5.44 4.70
C ILE A 41 11.19 5.80 5.72
N LEU A 42 10.04 6.30 5.27
CA LEU A 42 8.93 6.67 6.16
C LEU A 42 8.37 5.46 6.90
N THR A 43 8.14 4.34 6.22
CA THR A 43 7.64 3.14 6.92
C THR A 43 8.68 2.56 7.86
N SER A 44 9.96 2.54 7.52
CA SER A 44 11.00 2.04 8.43
C SER A 44 11.11 2.90 9.69
N ILE A 45 11.14 4.22 9.57
CA ILE A 45 11.23 5.10 10.75
C ILE A 45 9.97 4.95 11.59
N PHE A 46 8.78 5.09 11.01
CA PHE A 46 7.56 5.21 11.80
C PHE A 46 6.92 3.88 12.18
N ALA A 47 7.00 2.84 11.36
CA ALA A 47 6.48 1.52 11.75
C ALA A 47 7.40 0.84 12.77
N LEU A 48 8.71 1.06 12.73
CA LEU A 48 9.64 0.45 13.69
C LEU A 48 9.76 1.28 14.97
N PHE A 49 10.09 2.58 14.88
CA PHE A 49 10.24 3.39 16.10
C PHE A 49 8.90 3.65 16.77
N LEU A 50 7.99 4.38 16.11
CA LEU A 50 6.72 4.71 16.75
C LEU A 50 5.75 3.52 16.75
N GLY A 51 5.77 2.68 15.72
CA GLY A 51 4.84 1.57 15.60
C GLY A 51 5.13 0.38 16.52
N ILE A 52 6.40 0.07 16.80
CA ILE A 52 6.76 -1.10 17.64
C ILE A 52 7.26 -0.64 19.01
N ILE A 53 8.20 0.32 19.08
CA ILE A 53 8.78 0.71 20.37
C ILE A 53 7.75 1.39 21.27
N ALA A 54 6.93 2.32 20.75
CA ALA A 54 5.95 3.02 21.57
C ALA A 54 4.92 2.09 22.25
N PRO A 55 4.25 1.15 21.55
CA PRO A 55 3.35 0.22 22.24
C PRO A 55 4.10 -0.73 23.18
N ILE A 56 5.35 -1.13 22.88
CA ILE A 56 6.15 -1.92 23.82
C ILE A 56 6.45 -1.12 25.11
N CYS A 57 6.79 0.16 24.99
CA CYS A 57 6.99 1.04 26.14
C CYS A 57 5.72 1.19 26.97
N ILE A 58 4.54 1.25 26.34
CA ILE A 58 3.27 1.28 27.07
C ILE A 58 3.00 -0.07 27.74
N ILE A 59 3.27 -1.20 27.08
CA ILE A 59 3.00 -2.53 27.63
C ILE A 59 3.92 -2.86 28.81
N LEU A 60 5.20 -2.45 28.75
CA LEU A 60 6.22 -2.84 29.74
C LEU A 60 6.57 -1.73 30.73
N GLY A 61 6.32 -0.46 30.39
CA GLY A 61 6.82 0.70 31.12
C GLY A 61 5.77 1.49 31.88
N THR A 62 4.51 1.06 31.87
CA THR A 62 3.46 1.64 32.71
C THR A 62 3.15 0.72 33.89
N ASP A 63 3.01 1.31 35.07
CA ASP A 63 2.56 0.58 36.27
C ASP A 63 1.03 0.39 36.30
N ASP A 64 0.30 1.08 35.40
CA ASP A 64 -1.15 1.00 35.33
C ASP A 64 -1.60 -0.07 34.30
N PRO A 65 -2.16 -1.21 34.78
CA PRO A 65 -2.56 -2.33 33.93
C PRO A 65 -3.67 -1.95 32.94
N ALA A 66 -4.44 -0.90 33.21
CA ALA A 66 -5.48 -0.43 32.30
C ALA A 66 -4.90 0.03 30.96
N TYR A 67 -3.64 0.49 30.91
CA TYR A 67 -2.96 0.88 29.67
C TYR A 67 -2.20 -0.27 29.03
N ALA A 68 -1.50 -1.08 29.84
CA ALA A 68 -0.67 -2.19 29.37
C ALA A 68 -1.51 -3.34 28.78
N GLU A 69 -2.66 -3.64 29.40
CA GLU A 69 -3.50 -4.74 28.96
C GLU A 69 -4.54 -4.33 27.92
N TYR A 70 -4.68 -3.03 27.66
CA TYR A 70 -5.68 -2.50 26.75
C TYR A 70 -5.54 -3.10 25.36
N TYR A 71 -6.66 -3.58 24.84
CA TYR A 71 -6.67 -4.31 23.57
C TYR A 71 -6.16 -3.43 22.41
N SER A 72 -6.40 -2.11 22.44
CA SER A 72 -5.94 -1.20 21.38
C SER A 72 -4.43 -1.07 21.30
N THR A 73 -3.73 -1.11 22.45
CA THR A 73 -2.26 -1.12 22.52
C THR A 73 -1.70 -2.40 21.91
N LYS A 74 -2.36 -3.55 22.13
CA LYS A 74 -1.97 -4.83 21.53
C LYS A 74 -2.23 -4.84 20.01
N ILE A 75 -3.39 -4.33 19.57
CA ILE A 75 -3.72 -4.20 18.13
C ILE A 75 -2.76 -3.24 17.43
N TRP A 76 -2.31 -2.17 18.11
CA TRP A 76 -1.30 -1.26 17.57
C TRP A 76 -0.02 -2.03 17.25
N LEU A 77 0.53 -2.76 18.22
CA LEU A 77 1.75 -3.54 18.04
C LEU A 77 1.60 -4.56 16.89
N ILE A 78 0.50 -5.30 16.85
CA ILE A 78 0.22 -6.28 15.78
C ILE A 78 0.16 -5.58 14.41
N SER A 79 -0.53 -4.45 14.31
CA SER A 79 -0.67 -3.71 13.05
C SER A 79 0.68 -3.19 12.55
N SER A 80 1.54 -2.71 13.46
CA SER A 80 2.89 -2.25 13.12
C SER A 80 3.80 -3.38 12.65
N ILE A 81 3.70 -4.56 13.27
CA ILE A 81 4.40 -5.77 12.81
C ILE A 81 3.91 -6.15 11.40
N LEU A 82 2.60 -6.14 11.16
CA LEU A 82 2.03 -6.42 9.83
C LEU A 82 2.50 -5.40 8.79
N TYR A 83 2.56 -4.10 9.11
CA TYR A 83 3.13 -3.09 8.22
C TYR A 83 4.56 -3.41 7.82
N THR A 84 5.37 -3.84 8.79
CA THR A 84 6.77 -4.24 8.58
C THR A 84 6.87 -5.46 7.67
N ILE A 85 6.07 -6.51 7.92
CA ILE A 85 6.03 -7.71 7.06
C ILE A 85 5.57 -7.35 5.63
N GLY A 86 4.54 -6.50 5.52
CA GLY A 86 4.05 -6.01 4.22
C GLY A 86 5.12 -5.22 3.46
N LEU A 87 5.95 -4.45 4.16
CA LEU A 87 7.08 -3.73 3.58
C LEU A 87 8.14 -4.69 3.02
N PHE A 88 8.51 -5.73 3.78
CA PHE A 88 9.42 -6.78 3.28
C PHE A 88 8.85 -7.50 2.06
N ALA A 89 7.56 -7.84 2.08
CA ALA A 89 6.90 -8.44 0.91
C ALA A 89 6.94 -7.50 -0.32
N LEU A 90 6.81 -6.18 -0.11
CA LEU A 90 6.91 -5.18 -1.17
C LEU A 90 8.34 -5.10 -1.74
N MET A 91 9.36 -5.13 -0.88
CA MET A 91 10.78 -5.14 -1.28
C MET A 91 11.14 -6.39 -2.09
N LEU A 92 10.57 -7.54 -1.75
CA LEU A 92 10.71 -8.80 -2.51
C LEU A 92 9.92 -8.83 -3.82
N GLY A 93 9.28 -7.71 -4.22
CA GLY A 93 8.48 -7.61 -5.44
C GLY A 93 7.10 -8.26 -5.36
N LYS A 94 6.69 -8.77 -4.20
CA LYS A 94 5.39 -9.43 -3.96
C LYS A 94 4.28 -8.39 -3.70
N ALA A 95 4.10 -7.45 -4.62
CA ALA A 95 3.22 -6.29 -4.46
C ALA A 95 1.74 -6.63 -4.12
N LYS A 96 1.20 -7.73 -4.67
CA LYS A 96 -0.18 -8.16 -4.34
C LYS A 96 -0.30 -8.58 -2.87
N ILE A 97 0.64 -9.40 -2.40
CA ILE A 97 0.65 -9.88 -1.02
C ILE A 97 0.87 -8.70 -0.06
N ALA A 98 1.82 -7.81 -0.38
CA ALA A 98 2.05 -6.59 0.37
C ALA A 98 0.78 -5.73 0.50
N SER A 99 0.03 -5.54 -0.59
CA SER A 99 -1.20 -4.74 -0.56
C SER A 99 -2.28 -5.32 0.35
N ILE A 100 -2.41 -6.65 0.42
CA ILE A 100 -3.36 -7.32 1.31
C ILE A 100 -2.92 -7.11 2.76
N ILE A 101 -1.65 -7.37 3.06
CA ILE A 101 -1.10 -7.21 4.41
C ILE A 101 -1.25 -5.77 4.90
N HIS A 102 -0.89 -4.78 4.07
CA HIS A 102 -1.06 -3.36 4.40
C HIS A 102 -2.52 -2.95 4.58
N SER A 103 -3.45 -3.57 3.85
CA SER A 103 -4.89 -3.32 4.04
C SER A 103 -5.38 -3.86 5.38
N VAL A 104 -4.97 -5.07 5.77
CA VAL A 104 -5.31 -5.65 7.08
C VAL A 104 -4.69 -4.82 8.21
N ALA A 105 -3.42 -4.41 8.06
CA ALA A 105 -2.75 -3.55 9.02
C ALA A 105 -3.48 -2.19 9.17
N ALA A 106 -3.99 -1.62 8.07
CA ALA A 106 -4.75 -0.37 8.10
C ALA A 106 -6.06 -0.49 8.89
N VAL A 107 -6.75 -1.62 8.77
CA VAL A 107 -7.95 -1.90 9.56
C VAL A 107 -7.61 -1.97 11.05
N GLY A 108 -6.55 -2.70 11.40
CA GLY A 108 -6.05 -2.72 12.78
C GLY A 108 -5.68 -1.33 13.28
N THR A 109 -5.12 -0.50 12.40
CA THR A 109 -4.80 0.89 12.74
C THR A 109 -6.02 1.75 13.05
N LEU A 110 -7.10 1.59 12.27
CA LEU A 110 -8.36 2.26 12.54
C LEU A 110 -8.98 1.79 13.86
N ILE A 111 -8.92 0.49 14.15
CA ILE A 111 -9.44 -0.06 15.41
C ILE A 111 -8.70 0.53 16.61
N THR A 112 -7.37 0.62 16.56
CA THR A 112 -6.60 1.29 17.62
C THR A 112 -6.99 2.75 17.78
N PHE A 113 -7.16 3.49 16.69
CA PHE A 113 -7.56 4.90 16.74
C PHE A 113 -8.90 5.09 17.46
N PHE A 114 -9.93 4.36 17.06
CA PHE A 114 -11.25 4.44 17.70
C PHE A 114 -11.22 3.94 19.15
N GLY A 115 -10.48 2.87 19.42
CA GLY A 115 -10.35 2.34 20.78
C GLY A 115 -9.64 3.31 21.74
N TYR A 116 -8.65 4.09 21.27
CA TYR A 116 -8.07 5.16 22.09
C TYR A 116 -8.98 6.38 22.21
N LEU A 117 -9.75 6.75 21.18
CA LEU A 117 -10.76 7.81 21.31
C LEU A 117 -11.78 7.47 22.39
N GLU A 118 -12.23 6.22 22.45
CA GLU A 118 -13.17 5.76 23.47
C GLU A 118 -12.54 5.72 24.86
N PHE A 119 -11.33 5.17 24.99
CA PHE A 119 -10.63 5.04 26.27
C PHE A 119 -10.28 6.40 26.91
N PHE A 120 -9.90 7.39 26.10
CA PHE A 120 -9.49 8.71 26.58
C PHE A 120 -10.57 9.78 26.47
N LYS A 121 -11.81 9.40 26.17
CA LYS A 121 -12.92 10.35 25.98
C LYS A 121 -13.13 11.27 27.19
N ASP A 122 -12.93 10.74 28.39
CA ASP A 122 -13.15 11.46 29.65
C ASP A 122 -11.82 11.75 30.41
N GLY A 123 -10.66 11.43 29.81
CA GLY A 123 -9.34 11.58 30.41
C GLY A 123 -8.61 12.87 30.02
N SER A 124 -7.68 13.36 30.85
CA SER A 124 -6.87 14.53 30.53
C SER A 124 -5.91 14.25 29.36
N GLU A 125 -5.80 15.20 28.42
CA GLU A 125 -5.06 15.04 27.15
C GLU A 125 -3.56 14.71 27.31
N GLY A 126 -2.99 14.95 28.50
CA GLY A 126 -1.55 14.88 28.77
C GLY A 126 -0.95 13.47 28.81
N GLY A 127 -1.77 12.41 28.87
CA GLY A 127 -1.30 11.01 28.91
C GLY A 127 -1.69 10.18 27.68
N CYS A 128 -2.34 10.79 26.69
CA CYS A 128 -2.93 10.03 25.59
C CYS A 128 -1.86 9.61 24.57
N PRO A 129 -1.65 8.30 24.33
CA PRO A 129 -0.70 7.80 23.34
C PRO A 129 -1.12 8.14 21.90
N MET A 130 -2.29 8.75 21.71
CA MET A 130 -2.82 9.18 20.41
C MET A 130 -1.87 10.14 19.69
N TRP A 131 -1.11 10.98 20.41
CA TRP A 131 -0.11 11.87 19.82
C TRP A 131 1.04 11.13 19.13
N TYR A 132 1.45 9.98 19.67
CA TYR A 132 2.44 9.11 19.05
C TYR A 132 1.83 8.28 17.91
N TYR A 133 0.52 8.03 17.99
CA TYR A 133 -0.22 7.18 17.07
C TYR A 133 -0.64 7.87 15.75
N LEU A 134 -1.07 9.12 15.82
CA LEU A 134 -1.54 9.91 14.67
C LEU A 134 -0.55 9.96 13.50
N PRO A 135 0.77 10.18 13.72
CA PRO A 135 1.77 10.09 12.67
C PRO A 135 1.85 8.71 12.00
N CYS A 136 1.66 7.61 12.75
CA CYS A 136 1.63 6.26 12.19
C CYS A 136 0.45 6.09 11.22
N LEU A 137 -0.71 6.67 11.55
CA LEU A 137 -1.92 6.61 10.71
C LEU A 137 -1.76 7.42 9.41
N GLY A 138 -1.12 8.59 9.49
CA GLY A 138 -0.78 9.39 8.30
C GLY A 138 0.16 8.65 7.34
N ILE A 139 1.14 7.93 7.88
CA ILE A 139 2.12 7.19 7.06
C ILE A 139 1.52 5.91 6.49
N ALA A 140 0.66 5.23 7.25
CA ALA A 140 -0.17 4.15 6.71
C ALA A 140 -0.95 4.61 5.46
N ALA A 141 -1.60 5.77 5.51
CA ALA A 141 -2.35 6.30 4.37
C ALA A 141 -1.43 6.64 3.17
N ILE A 142 -0.28 7.28 3.42
CA ILE A 142 0.70 7.61 2.38
C ILE A 142 1.24 6.33 1.72
N THR A 143 1.55 5.31 2.51
CA THR A 143 2.17 4.07 2.02
C THR A 143 1.21 3.22 1.18
N ILE A 144 -0.05 3.15 1.57
CA ILE A 144 -1.11 2.53 0.76
C ILE A 144 -1.26 3.29 -0.56
N THR A 145 -1.30 4.63 -0.50
CA THR A 145 -1.43 5.49 -1.69
C THR A 145 -0.28 5.27 -2.67
N ILE A 146 0.97 5.27 -2.19
CA ILE A 146 2.15 5.02 -3.02
C ILE A 146 2.10 3.60 -3.61
N THR A 147 1.74 2.60 -2.81
CA THR A 147 1.63 1.20 -3.27
C THR A 147 0.60 1.04 -4.38
N LEU A 148 -0.55 1.70 -4.26
CA LEU A 148 -1.59 1.74 -5.28
C LEU A 148 -1.11 2.47 -6.55
N LEU A 149 -0.57 3.68 -6.42
CA LEU A 149 -0.07 4.49 -7.55
C LEU A 149 1.03 3.76 -8.36
N THR A 150 1.89 3.01 -7.68
CA THR A 150 3.01 2.31 -8.32
C THR A 150 2.63 0.96 -8.93
N ASN A 151 1.59 0.27 -8.43
CA ASN A 151 1.26 -1.09 -8.85
C ASN A 151 -0.04 -1.23 -9.66
N ILE A 152 -0.99 -0.30 -9.55
CA ILE A 152 -2.23 -0.29 -10.36
C ILE A 152 -1.94 -0.37 -11.88
N PRO A 153 -0.99 0.39 -12.46
CA PRO A 153 -0.74 0.34 -13.91
C PRO A 153 -0.27 -1.05 -14.35
N LYS A 154 0.60 -1.68 -13.57
CA LYS A 154 1.13 -3.04 -13.84
C LYS A 154 0.04 -4.09 -13.76
N TRP A 155 -0.88 -3.96 -12.81
CA TRP A 155 -2.01 -4.89 -12.68
C TRP A 155 -3.02 -4.75 -13.82
N ARG A 156 -3.22 -3.53 -14.34
CA ARG A 156 -4.10 -3.29 -15.48
C ARG A 156 -3.54 -3.93 -16.75
N LYS A 157 -2.24 -3.78 -17.00
CA LYS A 157 -1.55 -4.41 -18.14
C LYS A 157 -1.59 -5.94 -18.07
N SER A 158 -1.24 -6.52 -16.92
CA SER A 158 -1.30 -7.98 -16.72
C SER A 158 -2.72 -8.57 -16.89
N ARG A 159 -3.79 -7.82 -16.53
CA ARG A 159 -5.17 -8.26 -16.79
C ARG A 159 -5.52 -8.20 -18.28
N ASN A 160 -5.07 -7.17 -18.99
CA ASN A 160 -5.32 -7.03 -20.41
C ASN A 160 -4.58 -8.11 -21.22
N ASP A 161 -3.31 -8.39 -20.89
CA ASP A 161 -2.53 -9.43 -21.56
C ASP A 161 -3.16 -10.82 -21.39
N LYS A 162 -3.61 -11.16 -20.17
CA LYS A 162 -4.35 -12.40 -19.90
C LYS A 162 -5.71 -12.46 -20.59
N LYS A 163 -6.34 -11.32 -20.85
CA LYS A 163 -7.61 -11.26 -21.58
C LYS A 163 -7.38 -11.49 -23.07
N ASN A 164 -6.27 -10.97 -23.60
CA ASN A 164 -5.85 -11.15 -24.99
C ASN A 164 -5.37 -12.59 -25.28
N GLU A 165 -4.68 -13.25 -24.34
CA GLU A 165 -4.34 -14.69 -24.45
C GLU A 165 -5.57 -15.60 -24.44
N LYS A 166 -6.66 -15.18 -23.79
CA LYS A 166 -7.93 -15.93 -23.73
C LYS A 166 -8.83 -15.68 -24.94
N VAL A 167 -8.51 -14.73 -25.82
CA VAL A 167 -9.21 -14.61 -27.10
C VAL A 167 -8.65 -15.73 -27.99
N PRO A 168 -9.46 -16.74 -28.39
CA PRO A 168 -8.99 -17.76 -29.30
C PRO A 168 -8.46 -17.04 -30.55
N SER A 169 -7.24 -17.40 -30.95
CA SER A 169 -6.64 -16.81 -32.14
C SER A 169 -7.60 -16.95 -33.32
N ILE A 170 -8.16 -15.83 -33.79
CA ILE A 170 -8.88 -15.77 -35.07
C ILE A 170 -7.91 -15.91 -36.26
N LEU A 171 -6.59 -16.00 -35.99
CA LEU A 171 -5.53 -16.16 -36.96
C LEU A 171 -4.73 -17.45 -36.67
N GLY A 172 -5.17 -18.57 -37.24
CA GLY A 172 -4.31 -19.73 -37.42
C GLY A 172 -4.92 -21.06 -37.00
N ASP A 173 -5.84 -21.56 -37.84
CA ASP A 173 -5.91 -22.97 -38.24
C ASP A 173 -6.79 -23.06 -39.49
N LYS A 174 -6.36 -22.39 -40.58
CA LYS A 174 -6.72 -22.68 -41.98
C LYS A 174 -5.64 -22.13 -42.90
#